data_AF-A0A950P5F1-F1
#
_entry.id   AF-A0A950P5F1-F1
#
_cell.length_a   1.000
_cell.length_b   1.000
_cell.length_c   1.000
_cell.angle_alpha   90.00
_cell.angle_beta   90.00
_cell.angle_gamma   90.00
#
_symmetry.space_group_name_H-M   'P 1'
#
loop_
_entity.id
_entity.type
_entity.pdbx_description
1 polymer ?
#
loop_
_entity_poly.entity_id
_entity_poly.type
_entity_poly.pdbx_seq_one_letter_code
_entity_poly.pdbx_strand_id
1 'polypeptide(L)'
;MSTDLQSNKAVIRRFHDATNTRDLEVISKTTEELFAPDALIRTPLPVGATGAQAMTEVFARLLRVFPDLHVAIEDLIAEADKVVSRNTVTGTHLGEYL
;
A
#
# COMPACT_ATOMS: atom_id res chain seq x y z
N MET A 1 -15.31 -1.93 -20.11
CA MET A 1 -15.15 -3.22 -19.40
C MET A 1 -13.69 -3.69 -19.31
N SER A 2 -12.96 -3.99 -20.39
CA SER A 2 -11.53 -4.39 -20.26
C SER A 2 -10.59 -3.21 -19.88
N THR A 3 -10.85 -2.02 -20.43
CA THR A 3 -10.08 -0.80 -20.14
C THR A 3 -10.19 -0.36 -18.68
N ASP A 4 -11.37 -0.52 -18.07
CA ASP A 4 -11.60 -0.19 -16.65
C ASP A 4 -10.79 -1.12 -15.73
N LEU A 5 -10.67 -2.40 -16.09
CA LEU A 5 -9.85 -3.35 -15.34
C LEU A 5 -8.36 -3.03 -15.43
N GLN A 6 -7.85 -2.63 -16.60
CA GLN A 6 -6.45 -2.20 -16.72
C GLN A 6 -6.20 -0.91 -15.94
N SER A 7 -7.16 0.02 -15.93
CA SER A 7 -7.13 1.22 -15.09
C SER A 7 -7.07 0.86 -13.60
N ASN A 8 -7.93 -0.05 -13.13
CA ASN A 8 -7.93 -0.49 -11.73
C ASN A 8 -6.61 -1.13 -11.32
N LYS A 9 -6.00 -1.97 -12.18
CA LYS A 9 -4.66 -2.52 -11.93
C LYS A 9 -3.58 -1.44 -11.92
N ALA A 10 -3.69 -0.40 -12.75
CA ALA A 10 -2.74 0.70 -12.76
C ALA A 10 -2.76 1.50 -11.45
N VAL A 11 -3.93 1.66 -10.82
CA VAL A 11 -4.04 2.26 -9.48
C VAL A 11 -3.23 1.48 -8.45
N ILE A 12 -3.35 0.15 -8.43
CA ILE A 12 -2.58 -0.69 -7.49
C ILE A 12 -1.08 -0.64 -7.77
N ARG A 13 -0.65 -0.56 -9.04
CA ARG A 13 0.77 -0.37 -9.37
C ARG A 13 1.29 0.96 -8.87
N ARG A 14 0.56 2.06 -9.15
CA ARG A 14 0.91 3.40 -8.67
C ARG A 14 1.07 3.45 -7.16
N PHE A 15 0.16 2.78 -6.43
CA PHE A 15 0.27 2.70 -4.99
C PHE A 15 1.55 1.99 -4.53
N HIS A 16 1.87 0.82 -5.09
CA HIS A 16 3.10 0.10 -4.74
C HIS A 16 4.36 0.85 -5.16
N ASP A 17 4.37 1.50 -6.32
CA ASP A 17 5.48 2.36 -6.76
C ASP A 17 5.75 3.48 -5.75
N ALA A 18 4.71 4.15 -5.27
CA ALA A 18 4.82 5.15 -4.20
C ALA A 18 5.39 4.53 -2.92
N THR A 19 4.91 3.37 -2.48
CA THR A 19 5.44 2.71 -1.28
C THR A 19 6.90 2.30 -1.41
N ASN A 20 7.33 1.90 -2.60
CA ASN A 20 8.71 1.51 -2.91
C ASN A 20 9.68 2.69 -2.96
N THR A 21 9.19 3.93 -3.06
CA THR A 21 10.03 5.13 -2.85
C THR A 21 10.53 5.23 -1.43
N ARG A 22 9.80 4.63 -0.46
CA ARG A 22 10.06 4.71 0.98
C ARG A 22 10.05 6.14 1.52
N ASP A 23 9.44 7.06 0.78
CA ASP A 23 9.24 8.45 1.15
C ASP A 23 7.83 8.62 1.71
N LEU A 24 7.72 8.93 3.01
CA LEU A 24 6.43 9.08 3.68
C LEU A 24 5.58 10.24 3.14
N GLU A 25 6.20 11.28 2.58
CA GLU A 25 5.47 12.38 1.97
C GLU A 25 4.82 11.92 0.67
N VAL A 26 5.57 11.20 -0.17
CA VAL A 26 5.06 10.62 -1.43
C VAL A 26 3.96 9.60 -1.15
N ILE A 27 4.16 8.75 -0.13
CA ILE A 27 3.17 7.75 0.30
C ILE A 27 1.91 8.43 0.81
N SER A 28 2.01 9.45 1.67
CA SER A 28 0.84 10.15 2.22
C SER A 28 0.02 10.80 1.10
N LYS A 29 0.66 11.58 0.22
CA LYS A 29 -0.02 12.24 -0.91
C LYS A 29 -0.71 11.23 -1.82
N THR A 30 0.00 10.16 -2.19
CA THR A 30 -0.56 9.12 -3.06
C THR A 30 -1.75 8.42 -2.39
N THR A 31 -1.66 8.19 -1.07
CA THR A 31 -2.74 7.54 -0.31
C THR A 31 -3.97 8.45 -0.20
N GLU A 32 -3.79 9.75 0.04
CA GLU A 32 -4.88 10.73 0.06
C GLU A 32 -5.62 10.83 -1.29
N GLU A 33 -4.91 10.66 -2.41
CA GLU A 33 -5.50 10.66 -3.74
C GLU A 33 -6.22 9.35 -4.10
N LEU A 34 -5.69 8.21 -3.65
CA LEU A 34 -6.16 6.89 -4.09
C LEU A 34 -7.22 6.26 -3.17
N PHE A 35 -7.29 6.68 -1.91
CA PHE A 35 -8.21 6.12 -0.92
C PHE A 35 -9.35 7.08 -0.61
N ALA A 36 -10.56 6.55 -0.58
CA ALA A 36 -11.72 7.31 -0.11
C ALA A 36 -11.53 7.73 1.37
N PRO A 37 -12.07 8.89 1.79
CA PRO A 37 -11.97 9.35 3.18
C PRO A 37 -12.50 8.34 4.21
N ASP A 38 -13.49 7.53 3.82
CA ASP A 38 -14.13 6.49 4.63
C ASP A 38 -13.63 5.07 4.32
N ALA A 39 -12.52 4.93 3.58
CA ALA A 39 -11.96 3.63 3.23
C ALA A 39 -11.69 2.76 4.46
N LEU A 40 -12.12 1.49 4.40
CA LEU A 40 -11.92 0.52 5.47
C LEU A 40 -10.63 -0.27 5.24
N ILE A 41 -9.62 -0.01 6.05
CA ILE A 41 -8.34 -0.74 6.00
C ILE A 41 -8.36 -1.90 7.00
N ARG A 42 -8.43 -3.13 6.49
CA ARG A 42 -8.41 -4.36 7.28
C ARG A 42 -7.02 -4.97 7.27
N THR A 43 -6.17 -4.54 8.19
CA THR A 43 -4.80 -5.03 8.36
C THR A 43 -4.63 -5.73 9.72
N PRO A 44 -3.77 -6.75 9.83
CA PRO A 44 -3.46 -7.38 11.12
C PRO A 44 -2.61 -6.48 12.05
N LEU A 45 -2.08 -5.36 11.53
CA LEU A 45 -1.32 -4.40 12.33
C LEU A 45 -2.26 -3.55 13.20
N PRO A 46 -1.87 -3.20 14.43
CA PRO A 46 -2.63 -2.24 15.22
C PRO A 46 -2.51 -0.85 14.58
N VAL A 47 -3.63 -0.35 14.04
CA VAL A 47 -3.73 1.00 13.44
C VAL A 47 -4.83 1.77 14.15
N GLY A 48 -4.55 3.01 14.55
CA GLY A 48 -5.52 3.87 15.23
C GLY A 48 -6.28 4.80 14.27
N ALA A 49 -5.68 5.12 13.13
CA ALA A 49 -6.28 5.96 12.10
C ALA A 49 -7.36 5.23 11.26
N THR A 50 -8.16 6.02 10.55
CA THR A 50 -9.23 5.56 9.64
C THR A 50 -8.99 6.06 8.22
N GLY A 51 -9.66 5.48 7.22
CA GLY A 51 -9.58 5.97 5.84
C GLY A 51 -8.17 5.89 5.25
N ALA A 52 -7.85 6.86 4.40
CA ALA A 52 -6.51 7.04 3.81
C ALA A 52 -5.39 7.09 4.87
N GLN A 53 -5.61 7.78 6.00
CA GLN A 53 -4.59 7.95 7.03
C GLN A 53 -4.14 6.63 7.67
N ALA A 54 -5.04 5.64 7.76
CA ALA A 54 -4.70 4.31 8.26
C ALA A 54 -3.60 3.64 7.41
N MET A 55 -3.65 3.83 6.09
CA MET A 55 -2.65 3.23 5.19
C MET A 55 -1.29 3.94 5.30
N THR A 56 -1.27 5.27 5.42
CA THR A 56 -0.03 6.01 5.71
C THR A 56 0.59 5.56 7.03
N GLU A 57 -0.22 5.37 8.08
CA GLU A 57 0.27 4.89 9.38
C GLU A 57 0.88 3.47 9.30
N VAL A 58 0.28 2.58 8.50
CA VAL A 58 0.82 1.23 8.25
C VAL A 58 2.22 1.31 7.65
N PHE A 59 2.43 2.09 6.59
CA PHE A 59 3.75 2.21 5.96
C PHE A 59 4.76 2.95 6.84
N ALA A 60 4.33 3.95 7.61
CA ALA A 60 5.20 4.59 8.60
C ALA A 60 5.69 3.61 9.67
N ARG A 61 4.84 2.68 10.11
CA ARG A 61 5.26 1.60 11.04
C ARG A 61 6.20 0.62 10.37
N LEU A 62 5.87 0.14 9.18
CA LEU A 62 6.70 -0.83 8.46
C LEU A 62 8.09 -0.28 8.13
N LEU A 63 8.19 0.97 7.65
CA LEU A 63 9.48 1.58 7.28
C LEU A 63 10.39 1.87 8.47
N ARG A 64 9.86 1.97 9.70
CA ARG A 64 10.69 2.03 10.91
C ARG A 64 11.39 0.70 11.20
N VAL A 65 10.74 -0.42 10.85
CA VAL A 65 11.25 -1.78 11.11
C VAL A 65 12.09 -2.28 9.93
N PHE A 66 11.66 -1.96 8.71
CA PHE A 66 12.23 -2.37 7.43
C PHE A 66 12.49 -1.12 6.57
N PRO A 67 13.57 -0.36 6.82
CA PRO A 67 13.84 0.89 6.10
C PRO A 67 14.16 0.70 4.61
N ASP A 68 14.49 -0.53 4.21
CA ASP A 68 14.69 -0.99 2.84
C ASP A 68 13.51 -1.81 2.30
N LEU A 69 12.31 -1.67 2.90
CA LEU A 69 11.12 -2.38 2.46
C LEU A 69 10.90 -2.20 0.95
N HIS A 70 10.68 -3.32 0.28
CA HIS A 70 10.35 -3.37 -1.12
C HIS A 70 9.20 -4.35 -1.35
N VAL A 71 8.23 -3.94 -2.16
CA VAL A 71 7.10 -4.75 -2.60
C VAL A 71 7.23 -5.03 -4.09
N ALA A 72 7.41 -6.30 -4.43
CA ALA A 72 7.37 -6.80 -5.80
C ALA A 72 5.99 -7.39 -6.10
N ILE A 73 5.27 -6.81 -7.06
CA ILE A 73 3.98 -7.35 -7.52
C ILE A 73 4.25 -8.55 -8.44
N GLU A 74 3.80 -9.73 -8.02
CA GLU A 74 3.90 -10.98 -8.79
C GLU A 74 2.72 -11.15 -9.75
N ASP A 75 1.53 -10.73 -9.32
CA ASP A 75 0.32 -10.80 -10.13
C ASP A 75 -0.73 -9.78 -9.68
N LEU A 76 -1.54 -9.32 -10.64
CA LEU A 76 -2.72 -8.50 -10.39
C LEU A 76 -3.92 -9.13 -11.11
N ILE A 77 -4.90 -9.55 -10.34
CA ILE A 77 -6.18 -10.04 -10.86
C ILE A 77 -7.22 -8.96 -10.61
N ALA A 78 -7.93 -8.55 -11.65
CA ALA A 78 -9.00 -7.56 -11.54
C ALA A 78 -10.30 -8.17 -12.05
N GLU A 79 -11.37 -7.98 -11.29
CA GLU A 79 -12.71 -8.44 -11.62
C GLU A 79 -13.70 -7.36 -11.16
N ALA A 80 -14.46 -6.82 -12.12
CA ALA A 80 -15.33 -5.67 -11.92
C ALA A 80 -14.60 -4.52 -11.18
N ASP A 81 -15.02 -4.23 -9.95
CA ASP A 81 -14.53 -3.16 -9.08
C ASP A 81 -13.43 -3.60 -8.11
N LYS A 82 -12.98 -4.86 -8.18
CA LYS A 82 -12.02 -5.45 -7.24
C LYS A 82 -10.69 -5.71 -7.92
N VAL A 83 -9.61 -5.51 -7.16
CA VAL A 83 -8.26 -5.91 -7.55
C VAL A 83 -7.62 -6.68 -6.40
N VAL A 84 -7.01 -7.83 -6.73
CA VAL A 84 -6.18 -8.61 -5.82
C VAL A 84 -4.74 -8.52 -6.29
N SER A 85 -3.84 -8.18 -5.36
CA SER A 85 -2.40 -8.23 -5.55
C SER A 85 -1.82 -9.44 -4.86
N ARG A 86 -1.11 -10.28 -5.63
CA ARG A 86 -0.14 -11.21 -5.05
C ARG A 86 1.21 -10.54 -5.15
N ASN A 87 1.87 -10.34 -4.02
CA ASN A 87 3.15 -9.66 -3.97
C ASN A 87 4.11 -10.33 -2.99
N THR A 88 5.39 -10.16 -3.26
CA THR A 88 6.50 -10.50 -2.37
C THR A 88 6.94 -9.21 -1.66
N VAL A 89 7.06 -9.24 -0.33
CA VAL A 89 7.58 -8.11 0.45
C VAL A 89 8.92 -8.52 1.05
N THR A 90 9.95 -7.73 0.81
CA THR A 90 11.31 -7.94 1.35
C THR A 90 11.75 -6.74 2.15
N GLY A 91 12.57 -6.97 3.17
CA GLY A 91 13.23 -5.91 3.94
C GLY A 91 14.17 -6.50 4.99
N THR A 92 15.18 -5.73 5.36
CA THR A 92 16.10 -6.00 6.45
C THR A 92 15.48 -5.51 7.75
N HIS A 93 15.31 -6.42 8.71
CA HIS A 93 14.80 -6.06 10.03
C HIS A 93 15.87 -5.28 10.82
N LEU A 94 15.70 -3.96 10.92
CA LEU A 94 16.63 -3.06 11.61
C LEU A 94 15.98 -2.27 12.77
N GLY A 95 14.65 -2.38 12.93
CA GLY A 95 13.94 -1.83 14.08
C GLY A 95 14.10 -2.68 15.34
N GLU A 96 13.80 -2.09 16.49
CA GLU A 96 13.69 -2.85 17.73
C GLU A 96 12.52 -3.85 17.64
N TYR A 97 12.73 -5.05 18.17
CA TYR A 97 11.73 -6.11 18.25
C TYR A 97 10.53 -5.62 19.06
N LEU A 98 9.33 -5.62 18.47
CA LEU A 98 8.06 -5.29 19.15
C LEU A 98 7.71 -6.31 20.24
#